data_AF-A0A4Y2FQC6-F1
#
_entry.id   AF-A0A4Y2FQC6-F1
#
_cell.length_a   1.000
_cell.length_b   1.000
_cell.length_c   1.000
_cell.angle_alpha   90.00
_cell.angle_beta   90.00
_cell.angle_gamma   90.00
#
_symmetry.space_group_name_H-M   'P 1'
#
loop_
_entity.id
_entity.type
_entity.pdbx_description
1 polymer ?
#
loop_
_entity_poly.entity_id
_entity_poly.type
_entity_poly.pdbx_seq_one_letter_code
_entity_poly.pdbx_strand_id
1 'polypeptide(L)'
;MDAIGIKDRAEKQSKMEQEEAARQHFLKTLKRLPKGRYEVSLPWLEVLQPPANNRIIAEGRLRRTIKTLQSQNLLRDYEDVFHEWLKEEIIEPVNISRLGDLLCTYLPHRAVIKENSTTKIRPVFDASAKQKNGSSLNSCLEKGPNLVELIPSILNRFRLGTFGVIADIKKA
;
A
#
# COMPACT_ATOMS: atom_id res chain seq x y z
N MET A 1 -16.34 18.29 10.04
CA MET A 1 -17.28 19.22 9.39
C MET A 1 -17.67 18.59 8.07
N ASP A 2 -18.75 17.84 8.08
CA ASP A 2 -19.33 17.22 6.90
C ASP A 2 -19.94 18.31 6.02
N ALA A 3 -19.25 18.64 4.93
CA ALA A 3 -19.85 19.46 3.88
C ALA A 3 -20.95 18.63 3.22
N ILE A 4 -22.19 19.11 3.32
CA ILE A 4 -23.37 18.56 2.63
C ILE A 4 -23.09 18.66 1.12
N GLY A 5 -22.58 17.56 0.57
CA GLY A 5 -21.97 17.49 -0.75
C GLY A 5 -22.99 17.40 -1.87
N ILE A 6 -23.45 18.55 -2.36
CA ILE A 6 -23.97 18.65 -3.72
C ILE A 6 -22.75 18.73 -4.65
N LYS A 7 -22.19 17.56 -5.01
CA LYS A 7 -21.24 17.47 -6.11
C LYS A 7 -21.97 17.62 -7.44
N ASP A 8 -21.36 18.31 -8.39
CA ASP A 8 -21.92 18.55 -9.71
C ASP A 8 -22.21 17.20 -10.41
N ARG A 9 -23.27 17.15 -11.22
CA ARG A 9 -23.71 15.90 -11.88
C ARG A 9 -22.63 15.36 -12.81
N ALA A 10 -21.87 16.25 -13.44
CA ALA A 10 -20.73 15.90 -14.29
C ALA A 10 -19.58 15.27 -13.49
N GLU A 11 -19.25 15.80 -12.31
CA GLU A 11 -18.20 15.24 -11.43
C GLU A 11 -18.60 13.86 -10.89
N LYS A 12 -19.87 13.66 -10.56
CA LYS A 12 -20.40 12.36 -10.12
C LYS A 12 -20.32 11.32 -11.25
N GLN A 13 -20.69 11.70 -12.46
CA GLN A 13 -20.63 10.83 -13.63
C GLN A 13 -19.19 10.41 -13.95
N SER A 14 -18.26 11.38 -13.97
CA SER A 14 -16.83 11.11 -14.23
C SER A 14 -16.19 10.21 -13.16
N LYS A 15 -16.54 10.38 -11.87
CA LYS A 15 -16.05 9.52 -10.80
C LYS A 15 -16.55 8.07 -10.93
N MET A 16 -17.80 7.88 -11.31
CA MET A 16 -18.38 6.54 -11.51
C MET A 16 -17.71 5.80 -12.67
N GLU A 17 -17.39 6.51 -13.75
CA GLU A 17 -16.65 5.98 -14.90
C GLU A 17 -15.23 5.53 -14.51
N GLN A 18 -14.52 6.32 -13.71
CA GLN A 18 -13.19 5.96 -13.19
C GLN A 18 -13.24 4.72 -12.27
N GLU A 19 -14.24 4.64 -11.40
CA GLU A 19 -14.44 3.49 -10.50
C GLU A 19 -14.73 2.20 -11.28
N GLU A 20 -15.57 2.28 -12.31
CA GLU A 20 -15.86 1.12 -13.16
C GLU A 20 -14.64 0.73 -14.00
N ALA A 21 -13.88 1.69 -14.55
CA ALA A 21 -12.63 1.40 -15.26
C ALA A 21 -11.61 0.69 -14.37
N ALA A 22 -11.44 1.13 -13.11
CA ALA A 22 -10.58 0.48 -12.13
C ALA A 22 -11.05 -0.96 -11.82
N ARG A 23 -12.37 -1.17 -11.70
CA ARG A 23 -12.97 -2.49 -11.48
C ARG A 23 -12.73 -3.43 -12.66
N GLN A 24 -12.90 -2.94 -13.88
CA GLN A 24 -12.65 -3.71 -15.10
C GLN A 24 -11.17 -4.07 -15.25
N HIS A 25 -10.25 -3.14 -14.94
CA HIS A 25 -8.82 -3.43 -14.89
C HIS A 25 -8.47 -4.53 -13.88
N PHE A 26 -9.02 -4.45 -12.66
CA PHE A 26 -8.85 -5.48 -11.64
C PHE A 26 -9.30 -6.86 -12.16
N LEU A 27 -10.53 -6.97 -12.66
CA LEU A 27 -11.08 -8.23 -13.16
C LEU A 27 -10.29 -8.78 -14.36
N LYS A 28 -9.83 -7.91 -15.26
CA LYS A 28 -9.06 -8.28 -16.45
C LYS A 28 -7.67 -8.80 -16.11
N THR A 29 -7.03 -8.24 -15.07
CA THR A 29 -5.63 -8.56 -14.72
C THR A 29 -5.49 -9.54 -13.59
N LEU A 30 -6.58 -9.84 -12.87
CA LEU A 30 -6.62 -10.84 -11.81
C LEU A 30 -6.34 -12.24 -12.37
N LYS A 31 -5.30 -12.88 -11.84
CA LYS A 31 -4.91 -14.25 -12.16
C LYS A 31 -4.72 -15.04 -10.88
N ARG A 32 -5.11 -16.31 -10.89
CA ARG A 32 -4.81 -17.25 -9.80
C ARG A 32 -3.59 -18.07 -10.17
N LEU A 33 -2.53 -17.94 -9.38
CA LEU A 33 -1.28 -18.69 -9.55
C LEU A 33 -1.45 -20.13 -9.05
N PRO A 34 -0.60 -21.09 -9.50
CA PRO A 34 -0.71 -22.51 -9.15
C PRO A 34 -0.70 -22.81 -7.65
N LYS A 35 -0.04 -21.97 -6.82
CA LYS A 35 -0.01 -22.08 -5.36
C LYS A 35 -1.25 -21.47 -4.66
N GLY A 36 -2.28 -21.10 -5.40
CA GLY A 36 -3.51 -20.49 -4.87
C GLY A 36 -3.42 -19.00 -4.56
N ARG A 37 -2.27 -18.35 -4.80
CA ARG A 37 -2.09 -16.90 -4.70
C ARG A 37 -2.79 -16.17 -5.84
N TYR A 38 -3.24 -14.95 -5.58
CA TYR A 38 -3.77 -14.07 -6.60
C TYR A 38 -2.69 -13.06 -7.02
N GLU A 39 -2.54 -12.85 -8.30
CA GLU A 39 -1.74 -11.80 -8.91
C GLU A 39 -2.68 -10.82 -9.61
N VAL A 40 -2.42 -9.52 -9.47
CA VAL A 40 -3.17 -8.47 -10.13
C VAL A 40 -2.22 -7.35 -10.54
N SER A 41 -2.47 -6.74 -11.70
CA SER A 41 -1.66 -5.61 -12.14
C SER A 41 -2.07 -4.35 -11.39
N LEU A 42 -1.09 -3.53 -11.01
CA LEU A 42 -1.37 -2.21 -10.43
C LEU A 42 -2.20 -1.37 -11.41
N PRO A 43 -3.21 -0.61 -10.92
CA PRO A 43 -4.08 0.18 -11.76
C PRO A 43 -3.39 1.50 -12.15
N TRP A 44 -2.49 1.43 -13.13
CA TRP A 44 -1.73 2.58 -13.61
C TRP A 44 -2.62 3.62 -14.30
N LEU A 45 -2.43 4.89 -13.97
CA LEU A 45 -3.03 6.01 -14.69
C LEU A 45 -2.30 6.23 -16.02
N GLU A 46 -2.97 6.00 -17.15
CA GLU A 46 -2.37 6.07 -18.50
C GLU A 46 -1.67 7.40 -18.82
N VAL A 47 -2.13 8.50 -18.21
CA VAL A 47 -1.58 9.85 -18.44
C VAL A 47 -0.21 10.05 -17.78
N LEU A 48 0.14 9.21 -16.80
CA LEU A 48 1.34 9.40 -15.99
C LEU A 48 2.37 8.32 -16.29
N GLN A 49 3.59 8.78 -16.58
CA GLN A 49 4.74 7.88 -16.66
C GLN A 49 4.92 7.17 -15.31
N PRO A 50 5.27 5.87 -15.31
CA PRO A 50 5.61 5.18 -14.08
C PRO A 50 6.73 5.95 -13.34
N PRO A 51 6.76 5.89 -11.99
CA PRO A 51 7.69 6.69 -11.23
C PRO A 51 9.14 6.40 -11.64
N ALA A 52 9.92 7.46 -11.82
CA ALA A 52 11.33 7.36 -12.20
C ALA A 52 12.16 6.71 -11.10
N ASN A 53 13.33 6.19 -11.47
CA ASN A 53 14.25 5.56 -10.53
C ASN A 53 14.70 6.53 -9.43
N ASN A 54 14.24 6.28 -8.21
CA ASN A 54 14.47 7.10 -7.02
C ASN A 54 15.50 6.48 -6.04
N ARG A 55 16.35 5.56 -6.52
CA ARG A 55 17.28 4.77 -5.68
C ARG A 55 18.11 5.61 -4.72
N ILE A 56 18.69 6.72 -5.18
CA ILE A 56 19.53 7.61 -4.36
C ILE A 56 18.76 8.11 -3.12
N ILE A 57 17.48 8.46 -3.28
CA ILE A 57 16.62 8.95 -2.20
C ILE A 57 16.30 7.81 -1.22
N ALA A 58 15.97 6.63 -1.75
CA ALA A 58 15.66 5.46 -0.95
C ALA A 58 16.87 5.00 -0.11
N GLU A 59 18.05 4.91 -0.72
CA GLU A 59 19.29 4.55 -0.04
C GLU A 59 19.67 5.60 1.03
N GLY A 60 19.53 6.89 0.74
CA GLY A 60 19.80 7.94 1.72
C GLY A 60 18.91 7.83 2.96
N ARG A 61 17.61 7.55 2.76
CA ARG A 61 16.66 7.31 3.86
C ARG A 61 16.98 6.02 4.61
N LEU A 62 17.36 4.95 3.91
CA LEU A 62 17.78 3.69 4.52
C LEU A 62 18.98 3.89 5.45
N ARG A 63 20.04 4.58 4.99
CA ARG A 63 21.22 4.89 5.82
C ARG A 63 20.85 5.62 7.11
N ARG A 64 19.93 6.60 7.02
CA ARG A 64 19.43 7.31 8.20
C ARG A 64 18.65 6.39 9.14
N THR A 65 17.75 5.56 8.59
CA THR A 65 16.97 4.58 9.37
C THR A 65 17.90 3.61 10.10
N ILE A 66 18.92 3.06 9.43
CA ILE A 66 19.92 2.17 10.04
C ILE A 66 20.65 2.87 11.18
N LYS A 67 21.15 4.09 10.96
CA LYS A 67 21.88 4.85 11.98
C LYS A 67 21.02 5.09 13.23
N THR A 68 19.76 5.48 13.06
CA THR A 68 18.82 5.68 14.18
C THR A 68 18.59 4.37 14.94
N LEU A 69 18.30 3.28 14.24
CA LEU A 69 18.03 1.98 14.87
C LEU A 69 19.24 1.41 15.60
N GLN A 70 20.45 1.60 15.06
CA GLN A 70 21.70 1.24 15.73
C GLN A 70 21.85 1.99 17.06
N SER A 71 21.59 3.30 17.07
CA SER A 71 21.67 4.09 18.31
C SER A 71 20.64 3.68 19.37
N GLN A 72 19.56 3.02 18.96
CA GLN A 72 18.49 2.53 19.83
C GLN A 72 18.62 1.04 20.16
N ASN A 73 19.64 0.35 19.65
CA ASN A 73 19.79 -1.11 19.73
C ASN A 73 18.62 -1.91 19.13
N LEU A 74 17.91 -1.36 18.15
CA LEU A 74 16.72 -1.96 17.52
C LEU A 74 16.97 -2.44 16.09
N LEU A 75 18.22 -2.42 15.60
CA LEU A 75 18.52 -2.80 14.22
C LEU A 75 18.19 -4.28 13.95
N ARG A 76 18.52 -5.18 14.88
CA ARG A 76 18.24 -6.62 14.75
C ARG A 76 16.74 -6.89 14.74
N ASP A 77 16.02 -6.33 15.70
CA ASP A 77 14.55 -6.43 15.76
C ASP A 77 13.89 -5.93 14.47
N TYR A 78 14.45 -4.90 13.83
CA TYR A 78 13.97 -4.40 12.55
C TYR A 78 14.27 -5.34 11.39
N GLU A 79 15.47 -5.93 11.36
CA GLU A 79 15.89 -6.91 10.36
C GLU A 79 15.03 -8.19 10.44
N ASP A 80 14.72 -8.65 11.65
CA ASP A 80 13.90 -9.82 11.91
C ASP A 80 12.50 -9.70 11.26
N VAL A 81 11.94 -8.48 11.17
CA VAL A 81 10.67 -8.26 10.45
C VAL A 81 10.79 -8.61 8.97
N PHE A 82 11.89 -8.24 8.31
CA PHE A 82 12.09 -8.57 6.90
C PHE A 82 12.39 -10.06 6.71
N HIS A 83 13.11 -10.69 7.64
CA HIS A 83 13.31 -12.14 7.62
C HIS A 83 11.99 -12.92 7.80
N GLU A 84 11.10 -12.45 8.68
CA GLU A 84 9.74 -13.00 8.81
C GLU A 84 8.97 -12.85 7.49
N TRP A 85 8.98 -11.66 6.88
CA TRP A 85 8.31 -11.42 5.60
C TRP A 85 8.88 -12.27 4.45
N LEU A 86 10.19 -12.51 4.44
CA LEU A 86 10.83 -13.39 3.46
C LEU A 86 10.40 -14.85 3.67
N LYS A 87 10.36 -15.31 4.93
CA LYS A 87 9.90 -16.66 5.30
C LYS A 87 8.41 -16.88 4.98
N GLU A 88 7.59 -15.86 5.18
CA GLU A 88 6.16 -15.84 4.82
C GLU A 88 5.94 -15.64 3.32
N GLU A 89 7.00 -15.54 2.52
CA GLU A 89 6.96 -15.28 1.07
C GLU A 89 6.14 -14.01 0.74
N ILE A 90 6.14 -12.99 1.62
CA ILE A 90 5.54 -11.67 1.41
C ILE A 90 6.46 -10.79 0.55
N ILE A 91 7.77 -10.92 0.77
CA ILE A 91 8.81 -10.27 -0.02
C ILE A 91 9.74 -11.33 -0.61
N GLU A 92 10.43 -10.98 -1.69
CA GLU A 92 11.44 -11.82 -2.33
C GLU A 92 12.69 -11.01 -2.68
N PRO A 93 13.88 -11.65 -2.71
CA PRO A 93 15.08 -11.00 -3.19
C PRO A 93 14.96 -10.71 -4.68
N VAL A 94 15.15 -9.45 -5.06
CA VAL A 94 15.09 -9.04 -6.45
C VAL A 94 16.42 -9.34 -7.15
N ASN A 95 16.37 -10.08 -8.27
CA ASN A 95 17.55 -10.31 -9.09
C ASN A 95 17.87 -9.07 -9.94
N ILE A 96 18.82 -8.25 -9.46
CA ILE A 96 19.24 -6.99 -10.09
C ILE A 96 19.74 -7.21 -11.53
N SER A 97 20.38 -8.34 -11.81
CA SER A 97 20.88 -8.66 -13.16
C SER A 97 19.76 -8.89 -14.17
N ARG A 98 18.57 -9.30 -13.72
CA ARG A 98 17.38 -9.48 -14.58
C ARG A 98 16.62 -8.18 -14.83
N LEU A 99 16.93 -7.11 -14.10
CA LEU A 99 16.20 -5.85 -14.22
C LEU A 99 16.60 -5.05 -15.46
N GLY A 100 17.81 -5.23 -16.02
CA GLY A 100 18.22 -4.55 -17.27
C GLY A 100 17.87 -3.06 -17.29
N ASP A 101 17.14 -2.63 -18.33
CA ASP A 101 16.60 -1.27 -18.51
C ASP A 101 15.19 -1.06 -17.91
N LEU A 102 14.66 -2.01 -17.12
CA LEU A 102 13.33 -1.87 -16.51
C LEU A 102 13.32 -0.69 -15.54
N LEU A 103 12.27 0.13 -15.65
CA LEU A 103 12.07 1.27 -14.76
C LEU A 103 11.79 0.77 -13.33
N CYS A 104 12.79 0.86 -12.47
CA CYS A 104 12.70 0.42 -11.07
C CYS A 104 12.40 1.61 -10.15
N THR A 105 11.34 1.52 -9.37
CA THR A 105 11.09 2.45 -8.25
C THR A 105 11.29 1.73 -6.92
N TYR A 106 11.97 2.41 -6.00
CA TYR A 106 12.26 1.93 -4.66
C TYR A 106 11.31 2.63 -3.68
N LEU A 107 10.74 1.88 -2.75
CA LEU A 107 9.93 2.44 -1.66
C LEU A 107 10.85 2.71 -0.45
N PRO A 108 11.17 3.97 -0.13
CA PRO A 108 11.92 4.24 1.07
C PRO A 108 11.09 3.86 2.29
N HIS A 109 11.72 3.36 3.34
CA HIS A 109 11.02 2.95 4.54
C HIS A 109 11.67 3.50 5.81
N ARG A 110 10.88 3.54 6.88
CA ARG A 110 11.32 3.90 8.24
C ARG A 110 10.68 2.97 9.26
N ALA A 111 11.33 2.80 10.40
CA ALA A 111 10.75 2.10 11.53
C ALA A 111 9.74 2.99 12.27
N VAL A 112 8.61 2.41 12.64
CA VAL A 112 7.69 2.94 13.65
C VAL A 112 7.72 1.99 14.85
N ILE A 113 8.11 2.53 16.00
CA ILE A 113 8.25 1.79 17.25
C ILE A 113 7.04 2.09 18.14
N LYS A 114 6.40 1.05 18.68
CA LYS A 114 5.31 1.13 19.64
C LYS A 114 5.62 0.25 20.84
N GLU A 115 6.00 0.88 21.95
CA GLU A 115 6.48 0.18 23.15
C GLU A 115 5.43 -0.75 23.78
N ASN A 116 4.14 -0.44 23.63
CA ASN A 116 3.01 -1.20 24.20
C ASN A 116 2.19 -1.96 23.15
N SER A 117 2.82 -2.45 22.09
CA SER A 117 2.14 -3.19 21.02
C SER A 117 2.66 -4.61 20.89
N THR A 118 1.78 -5.53 20.47
CA THR A 118 2.13 -6.90 20.06
C THR A 118 3.10 -6.91 18.88
N THR A 119 3.12 -5.84 18.07
CA THR A 119 4.12 -5.59 17.03
C THR A 119 4.95 -4.37 17.39
N LYS A 120 6.02 -4.60 18.16
CA LYS A 120 6.87 -3.54 18.74
C LYS A 120 7.51 -2.63 17.69
N ILE A 121 7.88 -3.18 16.54
CA ILE A 121 8.51 -2.44 15.44
C ILE A 121 7.86 -2.79 14.10
N ARG A 122 7.58 -1.78 13.27
CA ARG A 122 6.99 -1.98 11.94
C ARG A 122 7.68 -1.10 10.89
N PRO A 123 8.10 -1.68 9.75
CA PRO A 123 8.49 -0.92 8.58
C PRO A 123 7.28 -0.16 8.01
N VAL A 124 7.44 1.14 7.76
CA VAL A 124 6.47 1.96 7.05
C VAL A 124 7.11 2.45 5.76
N PHE A 125 6.52 2.10 4.64
CA PHE A 125 6.96 2.49 3.30
C PHE A 125 6.31 3.81 2.87
N ASP A 126 7.12 4.67 2.26
CA ASP A 126 6.68 5.96 1.73
C ASP A 126 6.50 5.85 0.20
N ALA A 127 5.30 5.47 -0.23
CA ALA A 127 4.91 5.46 -1.64
C ALA A 127 4.64 6.86 -2.23
N SER A 128 4.73 7.91 -1.42
CA SER A 128 4.67 9.32 -1.85
C SER A 128 6.05 9.90 -2.16
N ALA A 129 7.13 9.15 -1.88
CA ALA A 129 8.49 9.58 -2.19
C ALA A 129 8.69 9.73 -3.69
N LYS A 130 9.22 10.88 -4.11
CA LYS A 130 9.47 11.23 -5.52
C LYS A 130 10.72 12.08 -5.67
N GLN A 131 11.31 12.04 -6.86
CA GLN A 131 12.38 12.98 -7.24
C GLN A 131 11.81 14.38 -7.50
N LYS A 132 12.69 15.38 -7.55
CA LYS A 132 12.31 16.75 -7.94
C LYS A 132 11.70 16.70 -9.34
N ASN A 133 10.49 17.25 -9.50
CA ASN A 133 9.70 17.23 -10.74
C ASN A 133 9.25 15.83 -11.21
N GLY A 134 9.42 14.78 -10.40
CA GLY A 134 8.93 13.43 -10.70
C GLY A 134 7.53 13.16 -10.15
N SER A 135 6.95 12.03 -10.58
CA SER A 135 5.75 11.44 -9.99
C SER A 135 6.10 10.49 -8.84
N SER A 136 5.17 10.30 -7.92
CA SER A 136 5.23 9.27 -6.87
C SER A 136 4.39 8.06 -7.26
N LEU A 137 4.63 6.91 -6.65
CA LEU A 137 3.78 5.73 -6.87
C LEU A 137 2.31 6.04 -6.59
N ASN A 138 2.01 6.69 -5.46
CA ASN A 138 0.65 7.09 -5.10
C ASN A 138 -0.02 8.04 -6.09
N SER A 139 0.74 8.82 -6.86
CA SER A 139 0.17 9.71 -7.88
C SER A 139 -0.03 9.01 -9.22
N CYS A 140 0.67 7.90 -9.48
CA CYS A 140 0.58 7.15 -10.74
C CYS A 140 -0.48 6.04 -10.71
N LEU A 141 -1.09 5.79 -9.56
CA LEU A 141 -2.08 4.72 -9.38
C LEU A 141 -3.48 5.31 -9.21
N GLU A 142 -4.45 4.68 -9.87
CA GLU A 142 -5.86 4.93 -9.63
C GLU A 142 -6.24 4.45 -8.22
N LYS A 143 -7.01 5.26 -7.49
CA LYS A 143 -7.39 4.94 -6.11
C LYS A 143 -8.42 3.82 -6.06
N GLY A 144 -9.21 3.69 -7.14
CA GLY A 144 -10.31 2.76 -7.23
C GLY A 144 -11.51 3.17 -6.37
N PRO A 145 -12.58 2.34 -6.38
CA PRO A 145 -13.79 2.62 -5.63
C PRO A 145 -13.56 2.57 -4.12
N ASN A 146 -14.24 3.45 -3.39
CA ASN A 146 -14.29 3.37 -1.94
C ASN A 146 -15.25 2.25 -1.52
N LEU A 147 -14.70 1.12 -1.10
CA LEU A 147 -15.46 -0.05 -0.63
C LEU A 147 -15.82 0.03 0.86
N VAL A 148 -15.41 1.09 1.57
CA VAL A 148 -15.73 1.26 2.99
C VAL A 148 -17.20 1.65 3.14
N GLU A 149 -17.96 0.77 3.78
CA GLU A 149 -19.35 1.03 4.15
C GLU A 149 -19.48 2.15 5.20
N LEU A 150 -20.61 2.85 5.17
CA LEU A 150 -20.92 3.89 6.16
C LEU A 150 -21.07 3.27 7.55
N ILE A 151 -20.32 3.80 8.53
CA ILE A 151 -20.37 3.34 9.93
C ILE A 151 -21.81 3.28 10.48
N PRO A 152 -22.69 4.29 10.28
CA PRO A 152 -24.07 4.20 10.73
C PRO A 152 -24.84 3.01 10.13
N SER A 153 -24.61 2.68 8.86
CA SER A 153 -25.23 1.53 8.19
C SER A 153 -24.76 0.21 8.79
N ILE A 154 -23.46 0.09 9.09
CA ILE A 154 -22.90 -1.08 9.77
C ILE A 154 -23.51 -1.23 11.16
N LEU A 155 -23.54 -0.14 11.96
CA LEU A 155 -24.07 -0.15 13.32
C LEU A 155 -25.57 -0.48 13.36
N ASN A 156 -26.36 0.06 12.43
CA ASN A 156 -27.79 -0.24 12.34
C ASN A 156 -28.03 -1.73 12.07
N ARG A 157 -27.30 -2.34 11.14
CA ARG A 157 -27.40 -3.78 10.86
C ARG A 157 -26.94 -4.62 12.05
N PHE A 158 -25.84 -4.24 12.71
CA PHE A 158 -25.31 -4.94 13.87
C PHE A 158 -26.32 -4.99 15.03
N ARG A 159 -27.10 -3.92 15.23
CA ARG A 159 -28.11 -3.82 16.31
C ARG A 159 -29.38 -4.64 16.07
N LEU A 160 -29.61 -5.17 14.86
CA LEU A 160 -30.76 -6.04 14.57
C LEU A 160 -30.61 -7.43 15.18
N GLY A 161 -29.37 -7.88 15.44
CA GLY A 161 -29.11 -9.16 16.09
C GLY A 161 -29.23 -9.08 17.61
N THR A 162 -29.76 -10.12 18.24
CA THR A 162 -29.79 -10.26 19.71
C THR A 162 -28.39 -10.47 20.30
N PHE A 163 -27.48 -11.06 19.53
CA PHE A 163 -26.09 -11.33 19.91
C PHE A 163 -25.15 -10.76 18.85
N GLY A 164 -24.12 -10.04 19.29
CA GLY A 164 -23.08 -9.49 18.41
C GLY A 164 -21.78 -10.26 18.56
N VAL A 165 -21.17 -10.65 17.44
CA VAL A 165 -19.83 -11.27 17.40
C VAL A 165 -18.88 -10.32 16.69
N ILE A 166 -17.72 -10.10 17.31
CA ILE A 166 -16.62 -9.34 16.73
C ILE A 166 -15.40 -10.24 16.62
N ALA A 167 -14.69 -10.13 15.50
CA ALA A 167 -13.44 -10.83 15.26
C ALA A 167 -12.49 -9.88 14.52
N ASP A 168 -11.20 -9.99 14.83
CA ASP A 168 -10.15 -9.28 14.12
C ASP A 168 -9.39 -10.27 13.22
N ILE A 169 -9.19 -9.90 11.97
CA ILE A 169 -8.42 -10.70 11.02
C ILE A 169 -6.98 -10.18 11.06
N LYS A 170 -6.09 -10.98 11.63
CA LYS A 170 -4.67 -10.68 11.68
C LYS A 170 -4.08 -10.69 10.25
N LYS A 171 -3.35 -9.63 9.88
CA LYS A 171 -2.62 -9.50 8.59
C LYS A 171 -3.54 -9.53 7.34
N ALA A 172 -4.67 -8.80 7.39
CA ALA A 172 -5.55 -8.56 6.24
C ALA A 172 -4.96 -7.58 5.22
#